data_AF-A0A2W6CYS5-F1
#
_entry.id   AF-A0A2W6CYS5-F1
#
_cell.length_a   1.000
_cell.length_b   1.000
_cell.length_c   1.000
_cell.angle_alpha   90.00
_cell.angle_beta   90.00
_cell.angle_gamma   90.00
#
_symmetry.space_group_name_H-M   'P 1'
#
loop_
_entity.id
_entity.type
_entity.pdbx_description
1 polymer ?
#
loop_
_entity_poly.entity_id
_entity_poly.type
_entity_poly.pdbx_seq_one_letter_code
_entity_poly.pdbx_strand_id
1 'polypeptide(L)'
;MATVTCPRCGQQNPDDGRFCTRCGAALTRSEAPAQNQSLDSTSTMTFGAIDEAAPEAPDSLADAHARAVEALPGGSALLVVRRGPNAGSRFLLDESVTTAGRHPESDIFLDDVTV
;
A
#
# COMPACT_ATOMS: atom_id res chain seq x y z
N MET A 1 20.96 17.95 24.49
CA MET A 1 19.66 17.62 23.87
C MET A 1 20.00 17.06 22.49
N ALA A 2 19.68 15.80 22.21
CA ALA A 2 19.97 15.24 20.90
C ALA A 2 18.94 15.82 19.89
N THR A 3 19.39 16.05 18.67
CA THR A 3 18.54 16.60 17.60
C THR A 3 18.73 15.77 16.37
N VAL A 4 17.63 15.47 15.68
CA VAL A 4 17.63 14.73 14.42
C VAL A 4 17.27 15.67 13.27
N THR A 5 18.09 15.63 12.22
CA THR A 5 17.87 16.44 11.01
C THR A 5 16.92 15.71 10.08
N CYS A 6 15.87 16.39 9.63
CA CYS A 6 14.92 15.82 8.70
C CYS A 6 15.59 15.56 7.33
N PRO A 7 15.57 14.32 6.81
CA PRO A 7 16.18 14.00 5.52
C PRO A 7 15.40 14.60 4.33
N ARG A 8 14.15 15.04 4.55
CA ARG A 8 13.31 15.62 3.48
C ARG A 8 13.48 17.13 3.33
N CYS A 9 13.58 17.89 4.43
CA CYS A 9 13.57 19.36 4.39
C CYS A 9 14.74 20.04 5.12
N GLY A 10 15.63 19.27 5.77
CA GLY A 10 16.79 19.78 6.50
C GLY A 10 16.49 20.45 7.84
N GLN A 11 15.22 20.52 8.28
CA GLN A 11 14.86 21.08 9.58
C GLN A 11 15.43 20.23 10.73
N GLN A 12 15.99 20.89 11.74
CA GLN A 12 16.38 20.26 13.00
C GLN A 12 15.13 20.02 13.86
N ASN A 13 14.93 18.78 14.30
CA ASN A 13 13.84 18.39 15.18
C ASN A 13 14.43 17.76 16.45
N PRO A 14 13.70 17.81 17.58
CA PRO A 14 14.12 17.13 18.80
C PRO A 14 14.12 15.61 18.58
N ASP A 15 15.01 14.88 19.26
CA ASP A 15 15.24 13.45 18.99
C ASP A 15 14.04 12.56 19.33
N ASP A 16 13.15 12.99 20.21
CA ASP A 16 11.89 12.36 20.59
C ASP A 16 10.76 12.56 19.57
N GLY A 17 10.94 13.44 18.59
CA GLY A 17 9.98 13.66 17.51
C GLY A 17 9.93 12.49 16.53
N ARG A 18 8.76 11.86 16.38
CA ARG A 18 8.51 10.85 15.32
C ARG A 18 8.34 11.47 13.93
N PHE A 19 8.00 12.76 13.86
CA PHE A 19 7.72 13.48 12.62
C PHE A 19 8.35 14.87 12.62
N CYS A 20 8.69 15.37 11.43
CA CYS A 20 9.22 16.71 11.25
C CYS A 20 8.13 17.77 11.44
N THR A 21 8.37 18.71 12.35
CA THR A 21 7.46 19.82 12.68
C THR A 21 7.21 20.80 11.51
N ARG A 22 8.08 20.78 10.50
CA ARG A 22 8.00 21.70 9.35
C ARG A 22 7.38 21.09 8.09
N CYS A 23 7.69 19.84 7.78
CA CYS A 23 7.28 19.19 6.52
C CYS A 23 6.48 17.90 6.70
N GLY A 24 6.24 17.46 7.94
CA GLY A 24 5.49 16.24 8.26
C GLY A 24 6.19 14.91 7.97
N ALA A 25 7.42 14.91 7.44
CA ALA A 25 8.14 13.66 7.15
C ALA A 25 8.50 12.89 8.42
N ALA A 26 8.39 11.56 8.39
CA ALA A 26 8.82 10.69 9.49
C ALA A 26 10.33 10.84 9.74
N LEU A 27 10.70 10.96 11.00
CA LEU A 27 12.09 11.01 11.47
C LEU A 27 12.46 9.60 11.92
N THR A 28 12.91 8.77 10.99
CA THR A 28 13.31 7.40 11.29
C THR A 28 14.51 7.42 12.24
N ARG A 29 14.31 7.05 13.51
CA ARG A 29 15.43 6.55 14.34
C ARG A 29 15.84 5.23 13.73
N SER A 30 16.99 5.20 13.07
CA SER A 30 17.59 3.96 12.59
C SER A 30 18.04 3.12 13.79
N GLU A 31 17.12 2.33 14.35
CA GLU A 31 17.48 1.11 15.07
C GLU A 31 17.49 -0.03 14.04
N ALA A 32 18.69 -0.46 13.67
CA ALA A 32 18.93 -1.75 13.06
C ALA A 32 20.20 -2.33 13.71
N PRO A 33 20.40 -3.67 13.76
CA PRO A 33 19.59 -4.74 13.16
C PRO A 33 19.25 -5.90 14.14
N ALA A 34 18.20 -6.69 13.86
CA ALA A 34 18.11 -8.07 14.36
C ALA A 34 17.25 -8.95 13.45
N GLN A 35 17.92 -9.91 12.86
CA GLN A 35 17.37 -11.09 12.19
C GLN A 35 16.75 -12.00 13.24
N ASN A 36 15.55 -12.56 13.03
CA ASN A 36 15.35 -14.01 13.15
C ASN A 36 14.00 -14.50 12.62
N GLN A 37 14.06 -15.64 11.93
CA GLN A 37 12.96 -16.43 11.39
C GLN A 37 12.45 -17.43 12.43
N SER A 38 11.15 -17.77 12.37
CA SER A 38 10.54 -19.12 12.60
C SER A 38 9.08 -18.93 13.00
N LEU A 39 8.10 -19.18 12.12
CA LEU A 39 7.49 -20.50 11.82
C LEU A 39 6.82 -21.14 13.05
N ASP A 40 5.49 -20.99 13.16
CA ASP A 40 4.57 -22.15 13.20
C ASP A 40 3.08 -21.75 12.94
N SER A 41 2.50 -22.42 11.93
CA SER A 41 1.11 -22.90 11.78
C SER A 41 -0.12 -22.00 12.02
N THR A 42 -0.86 -21.65 10.95
CA THR A 42 -1.92 -22.50 10.35
C THR A 42 -2.71 -21.74 9.25
N SER A 43 -2.61 -22.25 8.02
CA SER A 43 -3.56 -22.19 6.89
C SER A 43 -4.21 -20.86 6.48
N THR A 44 -3.77 -20.27 5.34
CA THR A 44 -4.66 -20.01 4.18
C THR A 44 -3.81 -19.99 2.89
N MET A 45 -4.36 -20.55 1.81
CA MET A 45 -3.62 -21.13 0.68
C MET A 45 -2.94 -20.11 -0.25
N THR A 46 -1.68 -20.38 -0.61
CA THR A 46 -0.94 -19.66 -1.67
C THR A 46 -1.20 -20.31 -3.02
N PHE A 47 -1.78 -19.57 -3.97
CA PHE A 47 -1.84 -19.95 -5.37
C PHE A 47 -0.96 -19.03 -6.21
N GLY A 48 -0.08 -19.64 -6.99
CA GLY A 48 0.52 -19.03 -8.18
C GLY A 48 1.80 -18.23 -7.94
N ALA A 49 2.94 -18.92 -7.98
CA ALA A 49 4.21 -18.31 -8.33
C ALA A 49 4.13 -17.72 -9.75
N ILE A 50 4.49 -16.45 -9.91
CA ILE A 50 5.03 -15.93 -11.17
C ILE A 50 6.32 -15.17 -10.86
N ASP A 51 7.39 -15.77 -11.37
CA ASP A 51 8.69 -15.25 -11.74
C ASP A 51 8.98 -13.77 -11.46
N GLU A 52 10.04 -13.55 -10.68
CA GLU A 52 10.76 -12.30 -10.64
C GLU A 52 11.49 -12.07 -11.98
N ALA A 53 11.42 -10.83 -12.46
CA ALA A 53 12.13 -10.25 -13.61
C ALA A 53 11.50 -10.41 -15.00
N ALA A 54 10.62 -9.46 -15.34
CA ALA A 54 10.44 -9.00 -16.72
C ALA A 54 10.16 -7.48 -16.71
N PRO A 55 10.69 -6.73 -17.69
CA PRO A 55 10.80 -5.28 -17.66
C PRO A 55 9.43 -4.63 -17.71
N GLU A 56 9.37 -3.39 -17.24
CA GLU A 56 8.19 -2.53 -17.26
C GLU A 56 7.59 -2.48 -18.68
N ALA A 57 6.60 -3.34 -18.91
CA ALA A 57 5.77 -3.35 -20.11
C ALA A 57 4.47 -2.62 -19.75
N PRO A 58 4.27 -1.38 -20.22
CA PRO A 58 3.08 -0.58 -19.87
C PRO A 58 1.73 -1.15 -20.36
N ASP A 59 1.69 -2.34 -20.97
CA ASP A 59 0.47 -2.96 -21.52
C ASP A 59 0.06 -4.29 -20.86
N SER A 60 0.92 -4.99 -20.13
CA SER A 60 0.57 -6.31 -19.55
C SER A 60 -0.49 -6.22 -18.44
N LEU A 61 -0.44 -5.14 -17.66
CA LEU A 61 -1.46 -4.84 -16.66
C LEU A 61 -2.80 -4.48 -17.31
N ALA A 62 -2.78 -3.72 -18.41
CA ALA A 62 -3.99 -3.32 -19.12
C ALA A 62 -4.74 -4.54 -19.68
N ASP A 63 -4.03 -5.48 -20.28
CA ASP A 63 -4.60 -6.75 -20.75
C ASP A 63 -5.17 -7.59 -19.58
N ALA A 64 -4.46 -7.64 -18.46
CA ALA A 64 -4.95 -8.31 -17.26
C ALA A 64 -6.20 -7.65 -16.67
N HIS A 65 -6.33 -6.32 -16.78
CA HIS A 65 -7.53 -5.58 -16.40
C HIS A 65 -8.70 -5.85 -17.35
N ALA A 66 -8.45 -5.84 -18.66
CA ALA A 66 -9.47 -6.11 -19.67
C ALA A 66 -10.10 -7.50 -19.47
N ARG A 67 -9.26 -8.53 -19.26
CA ARG A 67 -9.73 -9.89 -18.96
C ARG A 67 -10.53 -9.99 -17.67
N ALA A 68 -10.12 -9.25 -16.64
CA ALA A 68 -10.84 -9.22 -15.37
C ALA A 68 -12.22 -8.58 -15.52
N VAL A 69 -12.32 -7.48 -16.29
CA VAL A 69 -13.58 -6.78 -16.58
C VAL A 69 -14.52 -7.65 -17.41
N GLU A 70 -14.01 -8.39 -18.39
CA GLU A 70 -14.82 -9.29 -19.22
C GLU A 70 -15.38 -10.49 -18.47
N ALA A 71 -14.74 -10.88 -17.36
CA ALA A 71 -15.20 -11.92 -16.46
C ALA A 71 -16.16 -11.43 -15.36
N LEU A 72 -16.48 -10.13 -15.30
CA LEU A 72 -17.34 -9.58 -14.25
C LEU A 72 -18.81 -9.97 -14.48
N PRO A 73 -19.52 -10.44 -13.43
CA PRO A 73 -20.96 -10.58 -13.49
C PRO A 73 -21.63 -9.22 -13.71
N GLY A 74 -22.73 -9.21 -14.47
CA GLY A 74 -23.48 -7.99 -14.77
C GLY A 74 -23.89 -7.26 -13.48
N GLY A 75 -23.67 -5.95 -13.44
CA GLY A 75 -23.95 -5.11 -12.27
C GLY A 75 -22.79 -4.96 -11.30
N SER A 76 -21.65 -5.61 -11.55
CA SER A 76 -20.41 -5.40 -10.79
C SER A 76 -19.38 -4.57 -11.57
N ALA A 77 -18.49 -3.90 -10.83
CA ALA A 77 -17.36 -3.15 -11.37
C ALA A 77 -16.07 -3.50 -10.62
N LEU A 78 -14.92 -3.13 -11.16
CA LEU A 78 -13.62 -3.35 -10.52
C LEU A 78 -12.86 -2.03 -10.41
N LEU A 79 -12.50 -1.62 -9.19
CA LEU A 79 -11.64 -0.47 -8.92
C LEU A 79 -10.19 -0.94 -8.82
N VAL A 80 -9.29 -0.27 -9.54
CA VAL A 80 -7.86 -0.60 -9.57
C VAL A 80 -7.03 0.60 -9.14
N VAL A 81 -6.14 0.40 -8.18
CA VAL A 81 -5.16 1.42 -7.79
C VAL A 81 -4.02 1.42 -8.78
N ARG A 82 -3.88 2.50 -9.56
CA ARG A 82 -2.83 2.61 -10.59
C ARG A 82 -1.50 3.14 -10.04
N ARG A 83 -1.54 3.92 -8.96
CA ARG A 83 -0.39 4.62 -8.39
C ARG A 83 -0.56 4.77 -6.88
N GLY A 84 0.55 4.85 -6.17
CA GLY A 84 0.60 4.94 -4.70
C GLY A 84 1.14 3.67 -4.06
N PRO A 85 1.24 3.62 -2.72
CA PRO A 85 1.76 2.46 -1.99
C PRO A 85 0.95 1.19 -2.23
N ASN A 86 -0.34 1.34 -2.58
CA ASN A 86 -1.25 0.24 -2.88
C ASN A 86 -1.42 -0.03 -4.40
N ALA A 87 -0.48 0.41 -5.24
CA ALA A 87 -0.57 0.20 -6.69
C ALA A 87 -0.68 -1.29 -7.04
N GLY A 88 -1.63 -1.64 -7.90
CA GLY A 88 -1.95 -3.02 -8.26
C GLY A 88 -3.10 -3.65 -7.47
N SER A 89 -3.52 -3.06 -6.34
CA SER A 89 -4.69 -3.51 -5.60
C SER A 89 -5.97 -3.40 -6.44
N ARG A 90 -6.87 -4.37 -6.27
CA ARG A 90 -8.12 -4.51 -7.01
C ARG A 90 -9.27 -4.72 -6.02
N PHE A 91 -10.31 -3.91 -6.14
CA PHE A 91 -11.50 -3.98 -5.29
C PHE A 91 -12.73 -4.22 -6.16
N LEU A 92 -13.48 -5.28 -5.84
CA LEU A 92 -14.76 -5.56 -6.49
C LEU A 92 -15.81 -4.61 -5.94
N LEU A 93 -16.62 -4.05 -6.82
CA LEU A 93 -17.76 -3.20 -6.49
C LEU A 93 -19.02 -3.94 -6.96
N ASP A 94 -19.61 -4.73 -6.07
CA ASP A 94 -20.84 -5.50 -6.31
C ASP A 94 -22.03 -4.98 -5.50
N GLU A 95 -21.81 -3.97 -4.67
CA GLU A 95 -22.83 -3.30 -3.88
C GLU A 95 -23.27 -1.96 -4.47
N SER A 96 -24.45 -1.48 -4.04
CA SER A 96 -25.00 -0.21 -4.50
C SER A 96 -24.26 1.03 -3.96
N VAL A 97 -23.63 0.89 -2.79
CA VAL A 97 -22.83 1.94 -2.13
C VAL A 97 -21.61 1.25 -1.54
N THR A 98 -20.42 1.75 -1.87
CA THR A 98 -19.15 1.27 -1.31
C THR A 98 -18.41 2.46 -0.72
N THR A 99 -18.09 2.39 0.57
CA THR A 99 -17.37 3.43 1.31
C THR A 99 -15.87 3.27 1.13
N ALA A 100 -15.15 4.38 0.95
CA ALA A 100 -13.70 4.38 0.78
C ALA A 100 -13.07 5.46 1.67
N GLY A 101 -12.03 5.08 2.42
CA GLY A 101 -11.37 6.01 3.34
C GLY A 101 -10.41 5.35 4.31
N ARG A 102 -9.90 6.14 5.26
CA ARG A 102 -8.95 5.68 6.29
C ARG A 102 -9.65 5.21 7.59
N HIS A 103 -10.97 5.14 7.60
CA HIS A 103 -11.70 4.57 8.74
C HIS A 103 -11.62 3.04 8.68
N PRO A 104 -11.38 2.34 9.80
CA PRO A 104 -11.31 0.87 9.81
C PRO A 104 -12.63 0.19 9.42
N GLU A 105 -13.75 0.92 9.42
CA GLU A 105 -15.06 0.42 8.96
C GLU A 105 -15.36 0.80 7.49
N SER A 106 -14.39 1.34 6.74
CA SER A 106 -14.59 1.60 5.31
C SER A 106 -14.49 0.30 4.53
N ASP A 107 -15.39 0.08 3.57
CA ASP A 107 -15.38 -1.10 2.71
C ASP A 107 -14.08 -1.20 1.91
N ILE A 108 -13.57 -0.05 1.46
CA ILE A 108 -12.24 0.09 0.85
C ILE A 108 -11.37 0.94 1.77
N PHE A 109 -10.52 0.26 2.54
CA PHE A 109 -9.54 0.92 3.39
C PHE A 109 -8.37 1.46 2.56
N LEU A 110 -8.17 2.77 2.63
CA LEU A 110 -7.05 3.47 2.00
C LEU A 110 -6.12 4.00 3.09
N ASP A 111 -4.95 3.36 3.21
CA ASP A 111 -3.90 3.78 4.16
C ASP A 111 -3.07 4.97 3.64
N ASP A 112 -3.75 5.99 3.14
CA ASP A 112 -3.15 7.26 2.77
C ASP A 112 -3.73 8.36 3.67
N VAL A 113 -2.85 9.20 4.21
CA VAL A 113 -3.23 10.30 5.12
C VAL A 113 -4.07 11.36 4.41
N THR A 114 -4.04 11.41 3.08
CA THR A 114 -4.70 12.44 2.27
C THR A 114 -6.17 12.17 1.94
N VAL A 115 -6.72 11.02 2.37
CA VAL A 115 -8.09 10.57 2.07
C VAL A 115 -9.10 11.01 3.14
#